data_AF-A0A8T5UJR4-F1
#
_entry.id   AF-A0A8T5UJR4-F1
#
_cell.length_a   1.000
_cell.length_b   1.000
_cell.length_c   1.000
_cell.angle_alpha   90.00
_cell.angle_beta   90.00
_cell.angle_gamma   90.00
#
_symmetry.space_group_name_H-M   'P 1'
#
loop_
_entity.id
_entity.type
_entity.pdbx_description
1 polymer ?
#
loop_
_entity_poly.entity_id
_entity_poly.type
_entity_poly.pdbx_seq_one_letter_code
_entity_poly.pdbx_strand_id
1 'polypeptide(L)'
;MLRQDIFIFEFVSGGGFSQVEIPSFLFCEGYAMLKTIIEDFKNIGFHITTLLDSRIEFLSQYIKADVIKSVEIEEDYLEKYTNCIKESNYCFIIAPEFSNILFNLTQIVKKNKKELLSIDLNGVKLGASKLETYQFFIENEIATPKSYKIPFKRGFLDLDFILQKFDQFNSSIVIKPDDGVGSELIFYFEKKKDILQFFESSNKIFNSNRKYILQEYIEGDPMSVSLINDQSHEKTIESGLKILSINSQNLQITDPTTDSEYLGGSTPVDHFGQLKTQIEDILICADLSAFKGYFGIDFVKKADNSLSFIEINPRLTTSYVGIRNILEFNPMELLLNQKKKLPKNYKLIPHKFSEFTRIKLKYDGEYTSEEINDLILPKLAKQIPEIITPPIRIEGESKNQNVFYSSFIATKSNDVQSSKYRISQINQIFSKFGFRIIK
;
A
#
# COMPACT_ATOMS: atom_id res chain seq x y z
N MET A 1 -17.75 27.18 -13.57
CA MET A 1 -17.12 26.43 -12.46
C MET A 1 -15.62 26.56 -12.66
N LEU A 2 -14.86 26.99 -11.65
CA LEU A 2 -13.39 26.95 -11.74
C LEU A 2 -12.96 25.50 -11.98
N ARG A 3 -12.08 25.27 -12.96
CA ARG A 3 -11.50 23.96 -13.23
C ARG A 3 -10.73 23.50 -11.98
N GLN A 4 -11.03 22.32 -11.47
CA GLN A 4 -10.33 21.75 -10.33
C GLN A 4 -9.14 20.94 -10.85
N ASP A 5 -7.97 21.57 -10.93
CA ASP A 5 -6.72 20.93 -11.34
C ASP A 5 -6.04 20.23 -10.16
N ILE A 6 -5.81 18.93 -10.28
CA ILE A 6 -5.13 18.09 -9.29
C ILE A 6 -3.90 17.44 -9.91
N PHE A 7 -2.79 17.48 -9.15
CA PHE A 7 -1.63 16.65 -9.42
C PHE A 7 -1.71 15.38 -8.58
N ILE A 8 -1.75 14.24 -9.24
CA ILE A 8 -1.72 12.92 -8.59
C ILE A 8 -0.38 12.28 -8.90
N PHE A 9 0.33 11.88 -7.85
CA PHE A 9 1.66 11.30 -7.97
C PHE A 9 1.75 10.00 -7.18
N GLU A 10 2.25 8.97 -7.84
CA GLU A 10 2.71 7.74 -7.18
C GLU A 10 4.21 7.57 -7.43
N PHE A 11 4.98 7.34 -6.36
CA PHE A 11 6.44 7.39 -6.38
C PHE A 11 7.07 6.41 -7.36
N VAL A 12 6.65 5.15 -7.35
CA VAL A 12 7.30 4.08 -8.11
C VAL A 12 7.06 4.26 -9.61
N SER A 13 5.81 4.47 -9.99
CA SER A 13 5.40 4.69 -11.37
C SER A 13 5.74 6.09 -11.89
N GLY A 14 5.89 7.09 -11.02
CA GLY A 14 6.16 8.49 -11.38
C GLY A 14 7.64 8.87 -11.49
N GLY A 15 8.56 7.91 -11.52
CA GLY A 15 10.00 8.15 -11.72
C GLY A 15 10.84 8.26 -10.45
N GLY A 16 10.31 7.91 -9.27
CA GLY A 16 11.08 7.90 -8.02
C GLY A 16 12.25 6.92 -8.01
N PHE A 17 12.21 5.92 -8.90
CA PHE A 17 13.30 4.99 -9.19
C PHE A 17 13.90 5.20 -10.59
N SER A 18 13.76 6.38 -11.21
CA SER A 18 14.26 6.62 -12.58
C SER A 18 15.73 6.22 -12.74
N GLN A 19 16.56 6.51 -11.73
CA GLN A 19 18.01 6.25 -11.77
C GLN A 19 18.43 4.84 -11.30
N VAL A 20 17.48 3.98 -10.91
CA VAL A 20 17.76 2.62 -10.43
C VAL A 20 16.77 1.61 -11.03
N GLU A 21 16.96 0.33 -10.72
CA GLU A 21 16.00 -0.70 -11.10
C GLU A 21 14.67 -0.51 -10.34
N ILE A 22 13.55 -0.61 -11.05
CA ILE A 22 12.22 -0.56 -10.42
C ILE A 22 11.88 -1.98 -9.94
N PRO A 23 11.65 -2.20 -8.63
CA PRO A 23 11.20 -3.50 -8.16
C PRO A 23 9.79 -3.82 -8.70
N SER A 24 9.66 -4.92 -9.45
CA SER A 24 8.44 -5.28 -10.17
C SER A 24 7.21 -5.41 -9.26
N PHE A 25 7.41 -5.90 -8.03
CA PHE A 25 6.38 -6.04 -7.02
C PHE A 25 5.87 -4.69 -6.52
N LEU A 26 6.76 -3.76 -6.18
CA LEU A 26 6.37 -2.40 -5.75
C LEU A 26 5.65 -1.65 -6.86
N PHE A 27 6.12 -1.80 -8.11
CA PHE A 27 5.49 -1.13 -9.23
C PHE A 27 4.06 -1.59 -9.45
N CYS A 28 3.79 -2.90 -9.40
CA CYS A 28 2.46 -3.40 -9.70
C CYS A 28 1.39 -2.83 -8.77
N GLU A 29 1.72 -2.71 -7.50
CA GLU A 29 0.84 -2.12 -6.49
C GLU A 29 0.77 -0.59 -6.63
N GLY A 30 1.92 0.08 -6.81
CA GLY A 30 2.00 1.52 -7.00
C GLY A 30 1.18 1.98 -8.21
N TYR A 31 1.40 1.38 -9.38
CA TYR A 31 0.65 1.67 -10.59
C TYR A 31 -0.84 1.36 -10.44
N ALA A 32 -1.20 0.26 -9.75
CA ALA A 32 -2.60 -0.07 -9.51
C ALA A 32 -3.28 1.03 -8.68
N MET A 33 -2.64 1.48 -7.60
CA MET A 33 -3.11 2.60 -6.80
C MET A 33 -3.22 3.90 -7.62
N LEU A 34 -2.21 4.23 -8.43
CA LEU A 34 -2.21 5.42 -9.29
C LEU A 34 -3.36 5.42 -10.28
N LYS A 35 -3.50 4.36 -11.07
CA LYS A 35 -4.54 4.23 -12.08
C LYS A 35 -5.92 4.34 -11.44
N THR A 36 -6.14 3.61 -10.35
CA THR A 36 -7.41 3.59 -9.63
C THR A 36 -7.78 4.97 -9.07
N ILE A 37 -6.84 5.66 -8.41
CA ILE A 37 -7.14 6.96 -7.80
C ILE A 37 -7.35 8.05 -8.86
N ILE A 38 -6.63 7.99 -9.99
CA ILE A 38 -6.85 8.88 -11.14
C ILE A 38 -8.27 8.73 -11.66
N GLU A 39 -8.75 7.51 -11.88
CA GLU A 39 -10.12 7.30 -12.35
C GLU A 39 -11.16 7.86 -11.37
N ASP A 40 -10.93 7.71 -10.07
CA ASP A 40 -11.86 8.19 -9.05
C ASP A 40 -11.90 9.73 -8.98
N PHE A 41 -10.76 10.42 -8.99
CA PHE A 41 -10.78 11.89 -9.09
C PHE A 41 -11.34 12.38 -10.43
N LYS A 42 -11.11 11.64 -11.52
CA LYS A 42 -11.62 11.98 -12.85
C LYS A 42 -13.14 11.96 -12.87
N ASN A 43 -13.74 10.93 -12.27
CA ASN A 43 -15.19 10.78 -12.15
C ASN A 43 -15.83 11.88 -11.28
N ILE A 44 -15.09 12.48 -10.36
CA ILE A 44 -15.57 13.61 -9.54
C ILE A 44 -15.51 14.95 -10.31
N GLY A 45 -14.79 14.99 -11.44
CA GLY A 45 -14.71 16.15 -12.33
C GLY A 45 -13.40 16.92 -12.26
N PHE A 46 -12.34 16.33 -11.68
CA PHE A 46 -11.02 16.93 -11.70
C PHE A 46 -10.38 16.85 -13.09
N HIS A 47 -9.58 17.87 -13.39
CA HIS A 47 -8.59 17.80 -14.45
C HIS A 47 -7.27 17.31 -13.84
N ILE A 48 -6.70 16.24 -14.41
CA ILE A 48 -5.64 15.47 -13.76
C ILE A 48 -4.33 15.60 -14.52
N THR A 49 -3.30 16.01 -13.79
CA THR A 49 -1.90 15.88 -14.20
C THR A 49 -1.24 14.76 -13.40
N THR A 50 -0.40 13.95 -14.05
CA THR A 50 0.43 12.94 -13.38
C THR A 50 1.81 12.82 -14.04
N LEU A 51 2.73 12.11 -13.37
CA LEU A 51 4.04 11.75 -13.91
C LEU A 51 4.09 10.24 -14.15
N LEU A 52 4.79 9.82 -15.20
CA LEU A 52 5.18 8.43 -15.41
C LEU A 52 6.67 8.34 -15.71
N ASP A 53 7.30 7.28 -15.24
CA ASP A 53 8.64 6.89 -15.67
C ASP A 53 8.62 6.53 -17.16
N SER A 54 9.58 7.03 -17.92
CA SER A 54 9.71 6.79 -19.38
C SER A 54 9.67 5.30 -19.75
N ARG A 55 10.24 4.43 -18.91
CA ARG A 55 10.30 2.97 -19.14
C ARG A 55 8.93 2.30 -19.15
N ILE A 56 7.91 2.95 -18.58
CA ILE A 56 6.54 2.45 -18.48
C ILE A 56 5.53 3.38 -19.15
N GLU A 57 6.00 4.31 -19.99
CA GLU A 57 5.15 5.28 -20.70
C GLU A 57 4.10 4.62 -21.60
N PHE A 58 4.39 3.42 -22.14
CA PHE A 58 3.43 2.63 -22.93
C PHE A 58 2.13 2.28 -22.16
N LEU A 59 2.16 2.37 -20.82
CA LEU A 59 0.98 2.18 -19.96
C LEU A 59 0.08 3.41 -19.87
N SER A 60 0.53 4.58 -20.33
CA SER A 60 -0.23 5.84 -20.32
C SER A 60 -1.62 5.69 -20.96
N GLN A 61 -1.76 4.84 -21.98
CA GLN A 61 -3.04 4.52 -22.64
C GLN A 61 -4.10 3.91 -21.71
N TYR A 62 -3.70 3.34 -20.57
CA TYR A 62 -4.59 2.74 -19.58
C TYR A 62 -4.91 3.67 -18.41
N ILE A 63 -4.37 4.90 -18.40
CA ILE A 63 -4.58 5.91 -17.36
C ILE A 63 -5.46 7.03 -17.93
N LYS A 64 -6.53 7.38 -17.20
CA LYS A 64 -7.48 8.44 -17.61
C LYS A 64 -7.09 9.83 -17.10
N ALA A 65 -5.79 10.15 -17.15
CA ALA A 65 -5.29 11.49 -16.85
C ALA A 65 -5.39 12.38 -18.08
N ASP A 66 -5.55 13.69 -17.86
CA ASP A 66 -5.61 14.66 -18.96
C ASP A 66 -4.21 15.07 -19.44
N VAL A 67 -3.26 15.11 -18.51
CA VAL A 67 -1.85 15.42 -18.78
C VAL A 67 -0.99 14.37 -18.11
N ILE A 68 -0.18 13.67 -18.90
CA ILE A 68 0.84 12.73 -18.44
C ILE A 68 2.17 13.31 -18.90
N LYS A 69 3.11 13.53 -17.97
CA LYS A 69 4.47 13.94 -18.31
C LYS A 69 5.42 12.77 -18.00
N SER A 70 6.25 12.39 -18.98
CA SER A 70 7.31 11.40 -18.77
C SER A 70 8.42 11.96 -17.88
N VAL A 71 9.11 11.08 -17.15
CA VAL A 71 10.37 11.31 -16.44
C VAL A 71 11.43 10.41 -17.09
N GLU A 72 12.38 11.03 -17.78
CA GLU A 72 13.49 10.34 -18.44
C GLU A 72 14.54 9.90 -17.41
N ILE A 73 15.37 8.93 -17.80
CA ILE A 73 16.33 8.28 -16.88
C ILE A 73 17.38 9.27 -16.34
N GLU A 74 17.76 10.28 -17.12
CA GLU A 74 18.74 11.30 -16.75
C GLU A 74 18.12 12.51 -16.02
N GLU A 75 16.79 12.61 -15.97
CA GLU A 75 16.12 13.75 -15.38
C GLU A 75 15.96 13.62 -13.86
N ASP A 76 15.93 14.77 -13.19
CA ASP A 76 15.52 14.84 -11.80
C ASP A 76 13.99 14.84 -11.70
N TYR A 77 13.43 13.71 -11.26
CA TYR A 77 11.99 13.58 -11.05
C TYR A 77 11.46 14.62 -10.05
N LEU A 78 12.27 15.08 -9.09
CA LEU A 78 11.86 16.09 -8.11
C LEU A 78 11.62 17.45 -8.76
N GLU A 79 12.37 17.80 -9.80
CA GLU A 79 12.16 19.03 -10.56
C GLU A 79 10.82 18.98 -11.29
N LYS A 80 10.55 17.90 -12.03
CA LYS A 80 9.27 17.68 -12.73
C LYS A 80 8.10 17.63 -11.75
N TYR A 81 8.25 16.92 -10.65
CA TYR A 81 7.29 16.84 -9.55
C TYR A 81 6.95 18.24 -9.02
N THR A 82 7.97 19.06 -8.73
CA THR A 82 7.80 20.42 -8.21
C THR A 82 7.11 21.33 -9.24
N ASN A 83 7.40 21.19 -10.53
CA ASN A 83 6.74 21.95 -11.59
C ASN A 83 5.26 21.59 -11.71
N CYS A 84 4.91 20.30 -11.69
CA CYS A 84 3.51 19.85 -11.69
C CYS A 84 2.71 20.34 -10.47
N ILE A 85 3.34 20.40 -9.29
CA ILE A 85 2.73 21.00 -8.10
C ILE A 85 2.42 22.47 -8.34
N LYS A 86 3.36 23.26 -8.87
CA LYS A 86 3.18 24.70 -9.11
C LYS A 86 2.00 24.97 -10.06
N GLU A 87 1.79 24.10 -11.04
CA GLU A 87 0.71 24.18 -12.04
C GLU A 87 -0.66 23.71 -11.53
N SER A 88 -0.73 23.03 -10.38
CA SER A 88 -1.98 22.43 -9.86
C SER A 88 -2.49 23.15 -8.61
N ASN A 89 -3.80 23.03 -8.32
CA ASN A 89 -4.39 23.59 -7.11
C ASN A 89 -4.39 22.57 -5.97
N TYR A 90 -4.69 21.32 -6.31
CA TYR A 90 -4.75 20.18 -5.41
C TYR A 90 -3.59 19.21 -5.68
N CYS A 91 -3.17 18.47 -4.66
CA CYS A 91 -2.18 17.41 -4.76
C CYS A 91 -2.64 16.17 -4.00
N PHE A 92 -2.45 14.98 -4.58
CA PHE A 92 -2.65 13.70 -3.91
C PHE A 92 -1.39 12.85 -4.09
N ILE A 93 -0.69 12.57 -2.99
CA ILE A 93 0.64 11.94 -3.01
C ILE A 93 0.54 10.52 -2.46
N ILE A 94 1.05 9.57 -3.23
CA ILE A 94 1.23 8.17 -2.86
C ILE A 94 2.74 7.90 -2.95
N ALA A 95 3.39 7.65 -1.84
CA ALA A 95 4.81 7.37 -1.82
C ALA A 95 5.15 6.57 -0.58
N PRO A 96 6.18 5.72 -0.61
CA PRO A 96 6.57 4.96 0.56
C PRO A 96 7.12 5.86 1.68
N GLU A 97 7.03 5.38 2.91
CA GLU A 97 7.43 6.09 4.12
C GLU A 97 8.94 6.02 4.39
N PHE A 98 9.62 4.98 3.90
CA PHE A 98 11.04 4.75 4.17
C PHE A 98 11.90 5.91 3.68
N SER A 99 13.04 6.12 4.34
CA SER A 99 13.99 7.19 4.01
C SER A 99 13.36 8.59 3.91
N ASN A 100 12.23 8.81 4.61
CA ASN A 100 11.46 10.05 4.58
C ASN A 100 10.93 10.46 3.20
N ILE A 101 10.77 9.53 2.24
CA ILE A 101 10.34 9.86 0.88
C ILE A 101 8.99 10.59 0.89
N LEU A 102 7.95 9.96 1.46
CA LEU A 102 6.62 10.58 1.58
C LEU A 102 6.67 11.92 2.34
N PHE A 103 7.46 12.01 3.41
CA PHE A 103 7.59 13.24 4.18
C PHE A 103 8.18 14.38 3.35
N ASN A 104 9.26 14.12 2.62
CA ASN A 104 9.95 15.12 1.80
C ASN A 104 9.06 15.61 0.65
N LEU A 105 8.36 14.70 -0.03
CA LEU A 105 7.42 15.04 -1.10
C LEU A 105 6.26 15.90 -0.57
N THR A 106 5.66 15.49 0.54
CA THR A 106 4.61 16.26 1.21
C THR A 106 5.13 17.65 1.63
N GLN A 107 6.38 17.76 2.10
CA GLN A 107 6.98 19.04 2.46
C GLN A 107 7.09 20.00 1.27
N ILE A 108 7.40 19.48 0.07
CA ILE A 108 7.45 20.29 -1.16
C ILE A 108 6.06 20.85 -1.49
N VAL A 109 4.99 20.05 -1.38
CA VAL A 109 3.61 20.52 -1.57
C VAL A 109 3.29 21.68 -0.61
N LYS A 110 3.61 21.51 0.68
CA LYS A 110 3.37 22.52 1.72
C LYS A 110 4.16 23.80 1.48
N LYS A 111 5.43 23.71 1.09
CA LYS A 111 6.28 24.87 0.75
C LYS A 111 5.71 25.67 -0.44
N ASN A 112 5.08 25.00 -1.41
CA ASN A 112 4.41 25.62 -2.54
C ASN A 112 2.96 26.06 -2.25
N LYS A 113 2.50 25.93 -0.99
CA LYS A 113 1.17 26.38 -0.52
C LYS A 113 0.00 25.79 -1.32
N LYS A 114 0.13 24.55 -1.78
CA LYS A 114 -0.95 23.82 -2.49
C LYS A 114 -1.83 23.03 -1.52
N GLU A 115 -3.06 22.75 -1.93
CA GLU A 115 -4.01 21.99 -1.12
C GLU A 115 -3.70 20.50 -1.23
N LEU A 116 -3.40 19.85 -0.11
CA LEU A 116 -3.07 18.44 -0.06
C LEU A 116 -4.31 17.63 0.31
N LEU A 117 -4.65 16.62 -0.51
CA LEU A 117 -5.77 15.70 -0.29
C LEU A 117 -5.32 14.32 0.24
N SER A 118 -4.03 14.15 0.49
CA SER A 118 -3.44 13.02 1.23
C SER A 118 -2.99 13.47 2.63
N ILE A 119 -2.48 12.55 3.46
CA ILE A 119 -2.09 12.86 4.85
C ILE A 119 -0.97 13.91 4.90
N ASP A 120 -1.12 14.90 5.79
CA ASP A 120 -0.16 15.99 6.00
C ASP A 120 1.04 15.55 6.89
N LEU A 121 2.06 16.41 7.00
CA LEU A 121 3.36 16.12 7.60
C LEU A 121 3.31 15.47 8.99
N ASN A 122 2.37 15.87 9.86
CA ASN A 122 2.27 15.32 11.22
C ASN A 122 1.83 13.84 11.19
N GLY A 123 0.81 13.51 10.39
CA GLY A 123 0.35 12.13 10.24
C GLY A 123 1.37 11.27 9.50
N VAL A 124 2.03 11.83 8.48
CA VAL A 124 3.13 11.17 7.77
C VAL A 124 4.26 10.83 8.72
N LYS A 125 4.69 11.77 9.57
CA LYS A 125 5.77 11.53 10.53
C LYS A 125 5.42 10.41 11.50
N LEU A 126 4.22 10.46 12.09
CA LEU A 126 3.74 9.47 13.04
C LEU A 126 3.66 8.06 12.42
N GLY A 127 3.06 7.94 11.23
CA GLY A 127 2.90 6.66 10.53
C GLY A 127 4.20 6.12 9.91
N ALA A 128 5.21 6.97 9.67
CA ALA A 128 6.48 6.54 9.09
C ALA A 128 7.40 5.81 10.08
N SER A 129 7.17 5.90 11.39
CA SER A 129 7.96 5.21 12.41
C SER A 129 7.10 4.22 13.18
N LYS A 130 7.48 2.94 13.13
CA LYS A 130 6.85 1.88 13.90
C LYS A 130 6.99 2.11 15.41
N LEU A 131 8.08 2.73 15.87
CA LEU A 131 8.25 3.13 17.26
C LEU A 131 7.32 4.29 17.66
N GLU A 132 7.18 5.32 16.81
CA GLU A 132 6.23 6.42 17.09
C GLU A 132 4.79 5.91 17.09
N THR A 133 4.43 5.02 16.14
CA THR A 133 3.11 4.39 16.10
C THR A 133 2.85 3.49 17.30
N TYR A 134 3.84 2.68 17.72
CA TYR A 134 3.75 1.88 18.94
C TYR A 134 3.49 2.77 20.17
N GLN A 135 4.25 3.86 20.32
CA GLN A 135 4.08 4.80 21.42
C GLN A 135 2.68 5.44 21.40
N PHE A 136 2.20 5.83 20.22
CA PHE A 136 0.86 6.35 20.04
C PHE A 136 -0.22 5.36 20.48
N PHE A 137 -0.12 4.08 20.10
CA PHE A 137 -1.09 3.09 20.55
C PHE A 137 -1.06 2.88 22.05
N ILE A 138 0.13 2.81 22.67
CA ILE A 138 0.26 2.68 24.13
C ILE A 138 -0.35 3.88 24.86
N GLU A 139 -0.09 5.10 24.40
CA GLU A 139 -0.63 6.33 25.01
C GLU A 139 -2.15 6.44 24.92
N ASN A 140 -2.76 5.78 23.93
CA ASN A 140 -4.21 5.74 23.73
C ASN A 140 -4.85 4.43 24.21
N GLU A 141 -4.12 3.62 25.00
CA GLU A 141 -4.58 2.34 25.56
C GLU A 141 -5.03 1.31 24.49
N ILE A 142 -4.49 1.42 23.27
CA ILE A 142 -4.74 0.48 22.17
C ILE A 142 -3.73 -0.67 22.26
N ALA A 143 -4.25 -1.90 22.25
CA ALA A 143 -3.44 -3.10 22.26
C ALA A 143 -2.52 -3.17 21.02
N THR A 144 -1.21 -3.25 21.25
CA THR A 144 -0.15 -3.28 20.23
C THR A 144 0.99 -4.20 20.70
N PRO A 145 1.71 -4.91 19.81
CA PRO A 145 2.84 -5.73 20.23
C PRO A 145 3.93 -4.89 20.85
N LYS A 146 4.47 -5.38 21.96
CA LYS A 146 5.60 -4.75 22.63
C LYS A 146 6.78 -4.62 21.65
N SER A 147 7.30 -3.40 21.55
CA SER A 147 8.30 -3.05 20.55
C SER A 147 9.47 -2.30 21.20
N TYR A 148 10.68 -2.63 20.80
CA TYR A 148 11.90 -2.02 21.32
C TYR A 148 12.84 -1.61 20.19
N LYS A 149 13.46 -0.43 20.32
CA LYS A 149 14.57 -0.05 19.46
C LYS A 149 15.80 -0.93 19.77
N ILE A 150 16.40 -1.52 18.75
CA ILE A 150 17.64 -2.29 18.89
C ILE A 150 18.84 -1.33 18.88
N PRO A 151 19.70 -1.33 19.91
CA PRO A 151 20.94 -0.55 19.90
C PRO A 151 21.96 -1.10 18.89
N PHE A 152 22.86 -0.23 18.43
CA PHE A 152 24.05 -0.66 17.71
C PHE A 152 25.26 -0.70 18.65
N LYS A 153 26.06 -1.76 18.56
CA LYS A 153 27.33 -1.97 19.28
C LYS A 153 28.41 -2.30 18.26
N ARG A 154 29.40 -1.40 18.12
CA ARG A 154 30.51 -1.53 17.17
C ARG A 154 30.05 -1.73 15.70
N GLY A 155 28.99 -1.04 15.28
CA GLY A 155 28.48 -1.08 13.92
C GLY A 155 27.51 -2.22 13.60
N PHE A 156 27.21 -3.10 14.57
CA PHE A 156 26.24 -4.19 14.43
C PHE A 156 25.10 -4.03 15.43
N LEU A 157 23.95 -4.62 15.16
CA LEU A 157 22.87 -4.69 16.15
C LEU A 157 23.33 -5.45 17.40
N ASP A 158 22.93 -4.97 18.57
CA ASP A 158 23.35 -5.54 19.85
C ASP A 158 22.67 -6.89 20.10
N LEU A 159 23.39 -7.98 19.79
CA LEU A 159 22.91 -9.35 19.96
C LEU A 159 22.57 -9.67 21.43
N ASP A 160 23.35 -9.16 22.39
CA ASP A 160 23.10 -9.40 23.82
C ASP A 160 21.72 -8.82 24.20
N PHE A 161 21.41 -7.62 23.70
CA PHE A 161 20.10 -6.98 23.88
C PHE A 161 18.97 -7.80 23.24
N ILE A 162 19.16 -8.28 22.01
CA ILE A 162 18.17 -9.10 21.29
C ILE A 162 17.86 -10.38 22.08
N LEU A 163 18.89 -11.10 22.52
CA LEU A 163 18.72 -12.35 23.27
C LEU A 163 18.05 -12.12 24.62
N GLN A 164 18.40 -11.02 25.33
CA GLN A 164 17.75 -10.65 26.58
C GLN A 164 16.26 -10.35 26.37
N LYS A 165 15.90 -9.63 25.30
CA LYS A 165 14.51 -9.31 24.98
C LYS A 165 13.72 -10.54 24.54
N PHE A 166 14.32 -11.41 23.76
CA PHE A 166 13.73 -12.70 23.40
C PHE A 166 13.34 -13.51 24.64
N ASP A 167 14.25 -13.63 25.62
CA ASP A 167 13.97 -14.34 26.88
C ASP A 167 12.86 -13.64 27.70
N GLN A 168 12.70 -12.31 27.60
CA GLN A 168 11.64 -11.54 28.28
C GLN A 168 10.25 -11.68 27.63
N PHE A 169 10.19 -11.88 26.32
CA PHE A 169 8.92 -12.01 25.60
C PHE A 169 8.22 -13.34 25.86
N ASN A 170 9.00 -14.41 26.04
CA ASN A 170 8.47 -15.78 26.12
C ASN A 170 7.57 -16.12 24.91
N SER A 171 7.86 -15.53 23.75
CA SER A 171 7.16 -15.71 22.48
C SER A 171 8.13 -15.47 21.31
N SER A 172 7.70 -15.80 20.10
CA SER A 172 8.44 -15.50 18.88
C SER A 172 8.62 -13.99 18.70
N ILE A 173 9.68 -13.58 18.02
CA ILE A 173 9.98 -12.17 17.77
C ILE A 173 10.11 -11.88 16.28
N VAL A 174 9.93 -10.61 15.95
CA VAL A 174 10.21 -10.05 14.63
C VAL A 174 11.25 -8.95 14.75
N ILE A 175 12.28 -8.99 13.92
CA ILE A 175 13.21 -7.88 13.71
C ILE A 175 12.87 -7.24 12.36
N LYS A 176 12.64 -5.93 12.35
CA LYS A 176 12.34 -5.17 11.13
C LYS A 176 12.84 -3.73 11.21
N PRO A 177 13.03 -3.04 10.08
CA PRO A 177 13.36 -1.61 10.10
C PRO A 177 12.21 -0.78 10.65
N ASP A 178 12.54 0.29 11.38
CA ASP A 178 11.55 1.23 11.96
C ASP A 178 10.70 1.91 10.88
N ASP A 179 11.32 2.20 9.73
CA ASP A 179 10.71 2.91 8.59
C ASP A 179 10.48 2.00 7.36
N GLY A 180 10.59 0.68 7.50
CA GLY A 180 10.46 -0.26 6.37
C GLY A 180 9.05 -0.34 5.78
N VAL A 181 8.95 -0.59 4.47
CA VAL A 181 7.68 -0.78 3.74
C VAL A 181 7.70 -2.08 2.95
N GLY A 182 6.53 -2.60 2.55
CA GLY A 182 6.45 -3.71 1.61
C GLY A 182 7.14 -5.00 2.08
N SER A 183 7.11 -5.25 3.39
CA SER A 183 7.75 -6.41 4.04
C SER A 183 9.29 -6.49 3.95
N GLU A 184 9.95 -5.37 3.66
CA GLU A 184 11.41 -5.26 3.60
C GLU A 184 12.09 -5.62 4.94
N LEU A 185 13.09 -6.53 4.87
CA LEU A 185 13.97 -6.90 5.99
C LEU A 185 13.21 -7.33 7.26
N ILE A 186 12.11 -8.07 7.09
CA ILE A 186 11.36 -8.67 8.18
C ILE A 186 11.93 -10.06 8.48
N PHE A 187 12.50 -10.22 9.67
CA PHE A 187 13.08 -11.48 10.14
C PHE A 187 12.27 -12.02 11.31
N TYR A 188 11.74 -13.22 11.17
CA TYR A 188 10.97 -13.93 12.20
C TYR A 188 11.84 -14.97 12.91
N PHE A 189 11.75 -15.03 14.24
CA PHE A 189 12.50 -15.99 15.05
C PHE A 189 11.63 -16.64 16.13
N GLU A 190 11.55 -17.96 16.10
CA GLU A 190 10.89 -18.78 17.13
C GLU A 190 11.85 -19.27 18.21
N LYS A 191 13.11 -19.49 17.84
CA LYS A 191 14.10 -20.10 18.72
C LYS A 191 15.34 -19.25 18.80
N LYS A 192 15.87 -19.17 20.02
CA LYS A 192 17.13 -18.47 20.32
C LYS A 192 18.31 -18.93 19.44
N LYS A 193 18.35 -20.22 19.10
CA LYS A 193 19.37 -20.80 18.21
C LYS A 193 19.34 -20.17 16.81
N ASP A 194 18.15 -19.89 16.29
CA ASP A 194 17.97 -19.35 14.94
C ASP A 194 18.46 -17.89 14.88
N ILE A 195 18.25 -17.12 15.97
CA ILE A 195 18.84 -15.79 16.15
C ILE A 195 20.37 -15.88 16.10
N LEU A 196 20.97 -16.76 16.91
CA LEU A 196 22.43 -16.90 16.96
C LEU A 196 23.00 -17.24 15.58
N GLN A 197 22.41 -18.23 14.89
CA GLN A 197 22.83 -18.65 13.56
C GLN A 197 22.72 -17.53 12.53
N PHE A 198 21.62 -16.78 12.54
CA PHE A 198 21.40 -15.67 11.62
C PHE A 198 22.43 -14.55 11.83
N PHE A 199 22.71 -14.17 13.08
CA PHE A 199 23.71 -13.15 13.39
C PHE A 199 25.15 -13.65 13.14
N GLU A 200 25.43 -14.96 13.18
CA GLU A 200 26.72 -15.49 12.74
C GLU A 200 26.96 -15.33 11.23
N SER A 201 25.96 -15.59 10.39
CA SER A 201 26.08 -15.57 8.93
C SER A 201 25.81 -14.21 8.28
N SER A 202 24.99 -13.37 8.92
CA SER A 202 24.29 -12.27 8.24
C SER A 202 24.39 -10.93 8.97
N ASN A 203 25.42 -10.69 9.79
CA ASN A 203 25.51 -9.42 10.53
C ASN A 203 25.65 -8.14 9.67
N LYS A 204 26.06 -8.28 8.40
CA LYS A 204 26.37 -7.13 7.53
C LYS A 204 25.19 -6.59 6.72
N ILE A 205 24.04 -7.25 6.74
CA ILE A 205 22.83 -6.76 6.02
C ILE A 205 22.20 -5.55 6.70
N PHE A 206 22.47 -5.31 7.99
CA PHE A 206 21.93 -4.17 8.71
C PHE A 206 22.76 -2.91 8.48
N ASN A 207 22.09 -1.82 8.08
CA ASN A 207 22.71 -0.51 7.91
C ASN A 207 22.76 0.22 9.26
N SER A 208 23.95 0.54 9.77
CA SER A 208 24.13 1.22 11.05
C SER A 208 23.52 2.64 11.13
N ASN A 209 23.21 3.24 9.97
CA ASN A 209 22.53 4.54 9.90
C ASN A 209 21.00 4.42 9.91
N ARG A 210 20.46 3.19 9.85
CA ARG A 210 19.03 2.91 9.89
C ARG A 210 18.62 2.40 11.26
N LYS A 211 17.39 2.72 11.69
CA LYS A 211 16.83 2.22 12.94
C LYS A 211 16.16 0.87 12.70
N TYR A 212 16.37 -0.06 13.62
CA TYR A 212 15.71 -1.36 13.63
C TYR A 212 14.98 -1.55 14.95
N ILE A 213 13.86 -2.27 14.86
CA ILE A 213 13.04 -2.63 16.02
C ILE A 213 13.04 -4.14 16.20
N LEU A 214 12.89 -4.54 17.45
CA LEU A 214 12.54 -5.89 17.85
C LEU A 214 11.12 -5.83 18.43
N GLN A 215 10.22 -6.61 17.86
CA GLN A 215 8.80 -6.59 18.15
C GLN A 215 8.32 -8.00 18.51
N GLU A 216 7.43 -8.10 19.49
CA GLU A 216 6.70 -9.32 19.79
C GLU A 216 5.92 -9.80 18.55
N TYR A 217 6.06 -11.08 18.18
CA TYR A 217 5.23 -11.66 17.13
C TYR A 217 3.84 -11.98 17.69
N ILE A 218 2.80 -11.50 17.00
CA ILE A 218 1.41 -11.79 17.35
C ILE A 218 0.87 -12.81 16.35
N GLU A 219 0.54 -13.98 16.86
CA GLU A 219 -0.13 -15.02 16.08
C GLU A 219 -1.61 -14.65 15.87
N GLY A 220 -2.07 -14.77 14.62
CA GLY A 220 -3.44 -14.50 14.23
C GLY A 220 -3.56 -14.12 12.76
N ASP A 221 -4.75 -13.69 12.37
CA ASP A 221 -5.06 -13.31 10.99
C ASP A 221 -4.58 -11.87 10.72
N PRO A 222 -3.67 -11.65 9.75
CA PRO A 222 -3.24 -10.31 9.36
C PRO A 222 -4.37 -9.60 8.60
N MET A 223 -4.73 -8.41 9.08
CA MET A 223 -5.83 -7.60 8.56
C MET A 223 -5.44 -6.13 8.50
N SER A 224 -6.21 -5.35 7.75
CA SER A 224 -6.12 -3.90 7.78
C SER A 224 -7.49 -3.24 7.78
N VAL A 225 -7.61 -2.09 8.42
CA VAL A 225 -8.78 -1.22 8.34
C VAL A 225 -8.43 -0.01 7.50
N SER A 226 -9.30 0.32 6.54
CA SER A 226 -9.13 1.48 5.66
C SER A 226 -10.10 2.58 6.08
N LEU A 227 -9.55 3.76 6.36
CA LEU A 227 -10.24 4.86 7.01
C LEU A 227 -10.15 6.13 6.15
N ILE A 228 -11.17 6.97 6.24
CA ILE A 228 -11.09 8.38 5.85
C ILE A 228 -11.49 9.22 7.06
N ASN A 229 -10.68 10.21 7.43
CA ASN A 229 -11.04 11.20 8.44
C ASN A 229 -11.30 12.55 7.77
N ASP A 230 -12.57 12.98 7.77
CA ASP A 230 -12.98 14.32 7.34
C ASP A 230 -12.92 15.31 8.51
N GLN A 231 -12.49 16.54 8.24
CA GLN A 231 -12.64 17.67 9.14
C GLN A 231 -13.48 18.76 8.48
N SER A 232 -14.78 18.54 8.37
CA SER A 232 -15.69 19.67 8.27
C SER A 232 -15.49 20.57 9.50
N HIS A 233 -15.36 21.88 9.29
CA HIS A 233 -15.13 22.87 10.36
C HIS A 233 -16.31 23.00 11.35
N GLU A 234 -17.41 22.27 11.13
CA GLU A 234 -18.54 22.20 12.04
C GLU A 234 -18.32 21.02 13.01
N LYS A 235 -18.02 21.34 14.27
CA LYS A 235 -18.02 20.40 15.40
C LYS A 235 -19.43 19.78 15.54
N THR A 236 -19.71 18.73 14.78
CA THR A 236 -20.78 17.78 15.09
C THR A 236 -20.16 16.50 15.65
N ILE A 237 -20.91 15.84 16.53
CA ILE A 237 -20.43 14.88 17.54
C ILE A 237 -20.27 13.45 16.98
N GLU A 238 -20.58 13.22 15.70
CA GLU A 238 -20.35 11.94 15.02
C GLU A 238 -18.98 12.01 14.34
N SER A 239 -17.97 11.31 14.88
CA SER A 239 -16.57 11.39 14.44
C SER A 239 -16.43 11.45 12.91
N GLY A 240 -15.65 12.41 12.43
CA GLY A 240 -15.26 12.54 11.01
C GLY A 240 -14.53 11.31 10.45
N LEU A 241 -14.15 10.37 11.33
CA LEU A 241 -13.58 9.08 10.99
C LEU A 241 -14.65 8.13 10.41
N LYS A 242 -14.42 7.67 9.18
CA LYS A 242 -15.26 6.71 8.45
C LYS A 242 -14.44 5.47 8.13
N ILE A 243 -14.85 4.31 8.65
CA ILE A 243 -14.35 3.01 8.20
C ILE A 243 -14.96 2.69 6.83
N LEU A 244 -14.12 2.59 5.81
CA LEU A 244 -14.53 2.21 4.46
C LEU A 244 -14.70 0.70 4.33
N SER A 245 -13.72 -0.05 4.84
CA SER A 245 -13.75 -1.51 4.90
C SER A 245 -12.69 -2.05 5.85
N ILE A 246 -12.81 -3.33 6.16
CA ILE A 246 -11.80 -4.12 6.85
C ILE A 246 -11.40 -5.23 5.88
N ASN A 247 -10.09 -5.41 5.72
CA ASN A 247 -9.49 -6.19 4.66
C ASN A 247 -8.65 -7.31 5.25
N SER A 248 -8.65 -8.48 4.61
CA SER A 248 -7.66 -9.52 4.88
C SER A 248 -6.38 -9.23 4.11
N GLN A 249 -5.24 -9.68 4.63
CA GLN A 249 -3.95 -9.58 3.95
C GLN A 249 -3.41 -10.98 3.63
N ASN A 250 -2.98 -11.18 2.38
CA ASN A 250 -2.30 -12.40 1.96
C ASN A 250 -0.79 -12.16 1.99
N LEU A 251 -0.17 -12.57 3.09
CA LEU A 251 1.27 -12.47 3.32
C LEU A 251 1.92 -13.85 3.11
N GLN A 252 2.93 -13.90 2.25
CA GLN A 252 3.81 -15.05 2.14
C GLN A 252 5.05 -14.78 3.00
N ILE A 253 5.02 -15.26 4.24
CA ILE A 253 6.19 -15.24 5.12
C ILE A 253 7.08 -16.41 4.68
N THR A 254 8.30 -16.10 4.27
CA THR A 254 9.29 -17.10 3.85
C THR A 254 10.37 -17.23 4.94
N ASP A 255 11.27 -18.22 4.81
CA ASP A 255 12.35 -18.45 5.76
C ASP A 255 13.24 -17.20 5.94
N PRO A 256 14.03 -17.06 7.02
CA PRO A 256 14.86 -15.88 7.32
C PRO A 256 15.88 -15.48 6.23
N THR A 257 16.06 -16.32 5.20
CA THR A 257 16.94 -16.12 4.06
C THR A 257 16.25 -15.57 2.81
N THR A 258 14.93 -15.44 2.84
CA THR A 258 14.09 -14.98 1.73
C THR A 258 13.17 -13.87 2.22
N ASP A 259 12.91 -12.87 1.37
CA ASP A 259 12.04 -11.76 1.76
C ASP A 259 10.59 -12.25 1.85
N SER A 260 9.86 -11.72 2.85
CA SER A 260 8.41 -11.92 2.93
C SER A 260 7.73 -11.09 1.84
N GLU A 261 6.71 -11.65 1.18
CA GLU A 261 6.02 -10.97 0.09
C GLU A 261 4.55 -10.70 0.41
N TYR A 262 4.08 -9.49 0.07
CA TYR A 262 2.65 -9.20 0.01
C TYR A 262 2.11 -9.62 -1.37
N LEU A 263 1.06 -10.45 -1.35
CA LEU A 263 0.42 -10.98 -2.57
C LEU A 263 -0.94 -10.33 -2.86
N GLY A 264 -1.39 -9.44 -1.98
CA GLY A 264 -2.70 -8.80 -2.05
C GLY A 264 -3.57 -9.13 -0.83
N GLY A 265 -4.89 -9.21 -1.04
CA GLY A 265 -5.84 -9.43 0.03
C GLY A 265 -7.28 -9.52 -0.48
N SER A 266 -8.22 -9.45 0.45
CA SER A 266 -9.64 -9.41 0.11
C SER A 266 -10.42 -8.45 1.00
N THR A 267 -11.55 -7.97 0.48
CA THR A 267 -12.39 -6.98 1.16
C THR A 267 -13.86 -7.11 0.73
N PRO A 268 -14.83 -6.94 1.65
CA PRO A 268 -14.63 -6.90 3.10
C PRO A 268 -14.27 -8.29 3.65
N VAL A 269 -13.77 -8.34 4.89
CA VAL A 269 -13.68 -9.60 5.66
C VAL A 269 -15.05 -10.13 6.08
N ASP A 270 -15.10 -11.42 6.40
CA ASP A 270 -16.27 -12.04 7.02
C ASP A 270 -16.61 -11.37 8.37
N HIS A 271 -17.90 -11.35 8.72
CA HIS A 271 -18.41 -10.70 9.93
C HIS A 271 -18.03 -9.20 10.05
N PHE A 272 -17.84 -8.51 8.92
CA PHE A 272 -17.48 -7.09 8.85
C PHE A 272 -18.19 -6.20 9.86
N GLY A 273 -19.53 -6.33 10.02
CA GLY A 273 -20.30 -5.47 10.92
C GLY A 273 -19.87 -5.56 12.39
N GLN A 274 -19.58 -6.77 12.89
CA GLN A 274 -19.14 -6.97 14.28
C GLN A 274 -17.74 -6.40 14.49
N LEU A 275 -16.82 -6.72 13.58
CA LEU A 275 -15.44 -6.25 13.67
C LEU A 275 -15.34 -4.74 13.48
N LYS A 276 -16.19 -4.15 12.63
CA LYS A 276 -16.32 -2.70 12.47
C LYS A 276 -16.69 -2.04 13.79
N THR A 277 -17.73 -2.53 14.48
CA THR A 277 -18.13 -1.98 15.79
C THR A 277 -16.99 -2.09 16.79
N GLN A 278 -16.32 -3.24 16.87
CA GLN A 278 -15.17 -3.43 17.76
C GLN A 278 -14.04 -2.44 17.47
N ILE A 279 -13.72 -2.18 16.20
CA ILE A 279 -12.67 -1.22 15.81
C ILE A 279 -13.13 0.22 16.10
N GLU A 280 -14.39 0.57 15.87
CA GLU A 280 -14.93 1.90 16.22
C GLU A 280 -14.80 2.16 17.72
N ASP A 281 -15.15 1.19 18.56
CA ASP A 281 -15.05 1.29 20.02
C ASP A 281 -13.60 1.43 20.50
N ILE A 282 -12.63 0.84 19.79
CA ILE A 282 -11.20 0.98 20.12
C ILE A 282 -10.67 2.34 19.66
N LEU A 283 -10.99 2.75 18.43
CA LEU A 283 -10.43 3.96 17.82
C LEU A 283 -11.07 5.26 18.34
N ILE A 284 -12.25 5.21 18.97
CA ILE A 284 -12.90 6.40 19.54
C ILE A 284 -12.05 7.08 20.62
N CYS A 285 -11.18 6.31 21.30
CA CYS A 285 -10.28 6.81 22.33
C CYS A 285 -8.99 7.43 21.77
N ALA A 286 -8.70 7.26 20.47
CA ALA A 286 -7.45 7.69 19.86
C ALA A 286 -7.52 9.07 19.22
N ASP A 287 -6.52 9.93 19.49
CA ASP A 287 -6.37 11.20 18.76
C ASP A 287 -5.84 10.99 17.33
N LEU A 288 -6.76 10.78 16.39
CA LEU A 288 -6.45 10.63 14.95
C LEU A 288 -6.51 11.96 14.18
N SER A 289 -6.40 13.12 14.86
CA SER A 289 -6.50 14.44 14.22
C SER A 289 -5.38 14.74 13.22
N ALA A 290 -4.23 14.07 13.36
CA ALA A 290 -3.10 14.15 12.43
C ALA A 290 -3.35 13.42 11.09
N PHE A 291 -4.32 12.51 11.03
CA PHE A 291 -4.61 11.66 9.87
C PHE A 291 -5.83 12.18 9.08
N LYS A 292 -5.74 13.40 8.56
CA LYS A 292 -6.80 13.98 7.71
C LYS A 292 -6.65 13.46 6.28
N GLY A 293 -7.64 12.72 5.81
CA GLY A 293 -7.62 12.04 4.52
C GLY A 293 -7.70 10.53 4.64
N TYR A 294 -7.31 9.81 3.58
CA TYR A 294 -7.26 8.35 3.58
C TYR A 294 -6.01 7.84 4.30
N PHE A 295 -6.17 6.84 5.16
CA PHE A 295 -5.07 6.08 5.75
C PHE A 295 -5.51 4.66 6.08
N GLY A 296 -4.54 3.75 6.19
CA GLY A 296 -4.76 2.38 6.64
C GLY A 296 -4.21 2.15 8.05
N ILE A 297 -4.78 1.22 8.79
CA ILE A 297 -4.16 0.69 10.02
C ILE A 297 -4.11 -0.83 9.90
N ASP A 298 -2.91 -1.39 10.02
CA ASP A 298 -2.70 -2.83 10.01
C ASP A 298 -2.83 -3.38 11.43
N PHE A 299 -3.51 -4.51 11.57
CA PHE A 299 -3.74 -5.18 12.85
C PHE A 299 -3.80 -6.70 12.67
N VAL A 300 -3.57 -7.42 13.75
CA VAL A 300 -3.74 -8.87 13.80
C VAL A 300 -4.98 -9.19 14.62
N LYS A 301 -5.88 -10.00 14.08
CA LYS A 301 -7.00 -10.59 14.82
C LYS A 301 -6.55 -11.91 15.42
N LYS A 302 -6.48 -11.99 16.75
CA LYS A 302 -6.06 -13.20 17.46
C LYS A 302 -7.18 -14.25 17.50
N ALA A 303 -6.83 -15.48 17.87
CA ALA A 303 -7.78 -16.60 17.98
C ALA A 303 -8.92 -16.34 18.99
N ASP A 304 -8.68 -15.52 20.02
CA ASP A 304 -9.69 -15.09 21.00
C ASP A 304 -10.55 -13.90 20.53
N ASN A 305 -10.39 -13.47 19.27
CA ASN A 305 -11.00 -12.29 18.64
C ASN A 305 -10.54 -10.93 19.21
N SER A 306 -9.53 -10.89 20.09
CA SER A 306 -8.87 -9.63 20.44
C SER A 306 -8.04 -9.11 19.27
N LEU A 307 -7.91 -7.78 19.18
CA LEU A 307 -7.18 -7.11 18.10
C LEU A 307 -5.85 -6.57 18.63
N SER A 308 -4.80 -6.70 17.84
CA SER A 308 -3.51 -6.06 18.12
C SER A 308 -3.09 -5.20 16.94
N PHE A 309 -3.04 -3.89 17.14
CA PHE A 309 -2.71 -2.91 16.12
C PHE A 309 -1.19 -2.81 15.92
N ILE A 310 -0.75 -2.88 14.68
CA ILE A 310 0.66 -3.04 14.30
C ILE A 310 1.26 -1.74 13.79
N GLU A 311 0.66 -1.13 12.77
CA GLU A 311 1.19 0.07 12.12
C GLU A 311 0.09 0.92 11.47
N ILE A 312 0.34 2.21 11.30
CA ILE A 312 -0.54 3.13 10.59
C ILE A 312 0.15 3.51 9.28
N ASN A 313 -0.52 3.29 8.14
CA ASN A 313 -0.06 3.64 6.82
C ASN A 313 -0.62 5.03 6.42
N PRO A 314 0.18 6.12 6.48
CA PRO A 314 -0.28 7.50 6.25
C PRO A 314 -0.45 7.84 4.75
N ARG A 315 -0.96 6.90 3.97
CA ARG A 315 -1.13 7.04 2.51
C ARG A 315 -2.22 6.11 2.01
N LEU A 316 -2.50 6.19 0.71
CA LEU A 316 -3.29 5.17 0.03
C LEU A 316 -2.60 3.79 0.17
N THR A 317 -3.39 2.78 0.51
CA THR A 317 -2.96 1.39 0.62
C THR A 317 -3.52 0.59 -0.54
N THR A 318 -2.85 -0.49 -0.91
CA THR A 318 -3.24 -1.36 -2.03
C THR A 318 -4.69 -1.85 -1.91
N SER A 319 -5.19 -2.08 -0.69
CA SER A 319 -6.58 -2.47 -0.43
C SER A 319 -7.63 -1.54 -1.04
N TYR A 320 -7.30 -0.26 -1.27
CA TYR A 320 -8.20 0.70 -1.90
C TYR A 320 -8.73 0.22 -3.27
N VAL A 321 -7.91 -0.52 -4.03
CA VAL A 321 -8.27 -1.05 -5.35
C VAL A 321 -9.46 -2.02 -5.28
N GLY A 322 -9.59 -2.77 -4.18
CA GLY A 322 -10.75 -3.62 -3.91
C GLY A 322 -11.90 -2.86 -3.26
N ILE A 323 -11.60 -1.92 -2.35
CA ILE A 323 -12.61 -1.15 -1.61
C ILE A 323 -13.53 -0.36 -2.55
N ARG A 324 -12.98 0.27 -3.59
CA ARG A 324 -13.80 0.97 -4.59
C ARG A 324 -14.78 0.06 -5.34
N ASN A 325 -14.52 -1.25 -5.39
CA ASN A 325 -15.37 -2.21 -6.09
C ASN A 325 -16.57 -2.65 -5.24
N ILE A 326 -16.44 -2.57 -3.91
CA ILE A 326 -17.45 -3.05 -2.97
C ILE A 326 -18.39 -1.95 -2.45
N LEU A 327 -18.00 -0.69 -2.62
CA LEU A 327 -18.80 0.48 -2.27
C LEU A 327 -19.65 0.94 -3.45
N GLU A 328 -20.84 1.48 -3.17
CA GLU A 328 -21.77 1.99 -4.18
C GLU A 328 -21.50 3.44 -4.59
N PHE A 329 -20.53 4.09 -3.95
CA PHE A 329 -20.14 5.46 -4.20
C PHE A 329 -18.61 5.55 -4.32
N ASN A 330 -18.12 6.66 -4.87
CA ASN A 330 -16.70 6.92 -4.96
C ASN A 330 -16.16 7.41 -3.61
N PRO A 331 -15.24 6.66 -2.94
CA PRO A 331 -14.79 7.03 -1.60
C PRO A 331 -14.08 8.38 -1.54
N MET A 332 -13.48 8.85 -2.64
CA MET A 332 -12.77 10.14 -2.67
C MET A 332 -13.72 11.34 -2.60
N GLU A 333 -15.02 11.13 -2.81
CA GLU A 333 -16.03 12.17 -2.53
C GLU A 333 -16.04 12.57 -1.05
N LEU A 334 -15.62 11.68 -0.14
CA LEU A 334 -15.52 11.97 1.30
C LEU A 334 -14.36 12.92 1.65
N LEU A 335 -13.34 13.02 0.78
CA LEU A 335 -12.22 13.96 0.98
C LEU A 335 -12.57 15.39 0.58
N LEU A 336 -13.54 15.51 -0.33
CA LEU A 336 -13.91 16.77 -0.90
C LEU A 336 -15.05 17.31 -0.05
N ASN A 337 -14.71 18.27 0.81
CA ASN A 337 -15.61 19.06 1.66
C ASN A 337 -16.69 19.87 0.89
N GLN A 338 -17.05 19.44 -0.31
CA GLN A 338 -18.15 19.98 -1.08
C GLN A 338 -19.44 19.44 -0.48
N LYS A 339 -20.33 20.36 -0.13
CA LYS A 339 -21.73 20.16 0.27
C LYS A 339 -22.59 19.43 -0.79
N LYS A 340 -22.05 18.53 -1.61
CA LYS A 340 -22.85 17.44 -2.13
C LYS A 340 -23.25 16.66 -0.89
N LYS A 341 -24.53 16.80 -0.51
CA LYS A 341 -25.16 15.90 0.45
C LYS A 341 -24.76 14.50 0.03
N LEU A 342 -23.85 13.87 0.77
CA LEU A 342 -23.73 12.43 0.75
C LEU A 342 -25.17 11.90 0.80
N PRO A 343 -25.57 10.98 -0.09
CA PRO A 343 -26.95 10.56 -0.18
C PRO A 343 -27.48 10.32 1.23
N LYS A 344 -28.59 10.91 1.67
CA LYS A 344 -29.02 10.85 3.08
C LYS A 344 -29.10 9.43 3.68
N ASN A 345 -29.02 8.41 2.82
CA ASN A 345 -29.01 6.98 3.12
C ASN A 345 -27.77 6.22 2.57
N TYR A 346 -26.60 6.83 2.38
CA TYR A 346 -25.40 6.07 2.00
C TYR A 346 -25.02 5.14 3.17
N LYS A 347 -25.06 3.84 2.93
CA LYS A 347 -24.64 2.85 3.91
C LYS A 347 -23.18 2.52 3.61
N LEU A 348 -22.28 2.77 4.57
CA LEU A 348 -20.93 2.18 4.61
C LEU A 348 -21.05 0.68 4.96
N ILE A 349 -21.90 -0.03 4.22
CA ILE A 349 -22.10 -1.48 4.33
C ILE A 349 -21.74 -2.03 2.96
N PRO A 350 -20.57 -2.65 2.82
CA PRO A 350 -20.22 -3.33 1.59
C PRO A 350 -21.27 -4.37 1.22
N HIS A 351 -21.70 -4.37 -0.04
CA HIS A 351 -22.68 -5.33 -0.58
C HIS A 351 -22.07 -6.30 -1.59
N LYS A 352 -20.76 -6.19 -1.81
CA LYS A 352 -19.98 -6.97 -2.75
C LYS A 352 -18.68 -7.39 -2.09
N PHE A 353 -17.97 -8.26 -2.78
CA PHE A 353 -16.67 -8.77 -2.39
C PHE A 353 -15.65 -8.56 -3.51
N SER A 354 -14.44 -8.19 -3.12
CA SER A 354 -13.29 -8.02 -4.00
C SER A 354 -12.09 -8.76 -3.44
N GLU A 355 -11.53 -9.63 -4.26
CA GLU A 355 -10.19 -10.19 -4.06
C GLU A 355 -9.25 -9.42 -4.98
N PHE A 356 -8.19 -8.88 -4.42
CA PHE A 356 -7.20 -8.10 -5.13
C PHE A 356 -5.84 -8.74 -4.93
N THR A 357 -5.17 -9.10 -6.01
CA THR A 357 -3.98 -9.95 -5.92
C THR A 357 -2.99 -9.66 -7.02
N ARG A 358 -1.71 -9.75 -6.66
CA ARG A 358 -0.59 -9.78 -7.59
C ARG A 358 -0.47 -11.19 -8.16
N ILE A 359 -0.41 -11.28 -9.49
CA ILE A 359 -0.24 -12.53 -10.22
C ILE A 359 1.12 -12.51 -10.89
N LYS A 360 1.99 -13.43 -10.48
CA LYS A 360 3.25 -13.69 -11.16
C LYS A 360 2.99 -14.60 -12.36
N LEU A 361 3.49 -14.21 -13.51
CA LEU A 361 3.24 -14.82 -14.80
C LEU A 361 4.55 -15.14 -15.50
N LYS A 362 4.56 -16.18 -16.32
CA LYS A 362 5.59 -16.45 -17.33
C LYS A 362 4.90 -16.46 -18.69
N TYR A 363 5.50 -15.78 -19.65
CA TYR A 363 5.04 -15.84 -21.03
C TYR A 363 5.74 -16.99 -21.74
N ASP A 364 4.95 -17.96 -22.23
CA ASP A 364 5.42 -19.16 -22.94
C ASP A 364 5.02 -19.11 -24.44
N GLY A 365 4.54 -17.97 -24.94
CA GLY A 365 4.17 -17.77 -26.35
C GLY A 365 5.30 -17.20 -27.22
N GLU A 366 4.98 -16.86 -28.47
CA GLU A 366 5.99 -16.45 -29.48
C GLU A 366 6.17 -14.93 -29.63
N TYR A 367 5.31 -14.11 -29.01
CA TYR A 367 5.42 -12.65 -29.12
C TYR A 367 6.58 -12.09 -28.28
N THR A 368 7.27 -11.10 -28.82
CA THR A 368 8.26 -10.28 -28.11
C THR A 368 7.59 -9.39 -27.05
N SER A 369 8.37 -8.78 -26.16
CA SER A 369 7.82 -7.88 -25.14
C SER A 369 7.09 -6.66 -25.73
N GLU A 370 7.58 -6.11 -26.85
CA GLU A 370 6.93 -5.01 -27.57
C GLU A 370 5.60 -5.46 -28.20
N GLU A 371 5.60 -6.60 -28.90
CA GLU A 371 4.37 -7.17 -29.48
C GLU A 371 3.33 -7.55 -28.40
N ILE A 372 3.77 -8.01 -27.24
CA ILE A 372 2.87 -8.24 -26.10
C ILE A 372 2.19 -6.93 -25.71
N ASN A 373 2.95 -5.86 -25.54
CA ASN A 373 2.43 -4.55 -25.14
C ASN A 373 1.41 -4.01 -26.14
N ASP A 374 1.68 -4.13 -27.44
CA ASP A 374 0.86 -3.53 -28.48
C ASP A 374 -0.31 -4.42 -28.93
N LEU A 375 -0.14 -5.74 -28.97
CA LEU A 375 -1.11 -6.67 -29.56
C LEU A 375 -1.87 -7.49 -28.53
N ILE A 376 -1.23 -7.84 -27.41
CA ILE A 376 -1.79 -8.78 -26.43
C ILE A 376 -2.47 -8.04 -25.28
N LEU A 377 -1.79 -7.06 -24.66
CA LEU A 377 -2.32 -6.34 -23.50
C LEU A 377 -3.68 -5.67 -23.78
N PRO A 378 -3.92 -5.00 -24.94
CA PRO A 378 -5.22 -4.39 -25.20
C PRO A 378 -6.36 -5.43 -25.31
N LYS A 379 -6.08 -6.59 -25.92
CA LYS A 379 -7.06 -7.70 -26.04
C LYS A 379 -7.34 -8.32 -24.68
N LEU A 380 -6.31 -8.48 -23.86
CA LEU A 380 -6.39 -9.03 -22.52
C LEU A 380 -7.21 -8.10 -21.60
N ALA A 381 -6.90 -6.80 -21.58
CA ALA A 381 -7.63 -5.80 -20.81
C ALA A 381 -9.13 -5.73 -21.17
N LYS A 382 -9.47 -6.01 -22.44
CA LYS A 382 -10.87 -6.10 -22.89
C LYS A 382 -11.58 -7.36 -22.38
N GLN A 383 -10.89 -8.50 -22.26
CA GLN A 383 -11.47 -9.76 -21.78
C GLN A 383 -11.47 -9.88 -20.25
N ILE A 384 -10.56 -9.18 -19.58
CA ILE A 384 -10.41 -9.15 -18.13
C ILE A 384 -10.47 -7.69 -17.66
N PRO A 385 -11.66 -7.11 -17.50
CA PRO A 385 -11.82 -5.76 -16.99
C PRO A 385 -11.30 -5.58 -15.55
N GLU A 386 -11.08 -6.68 -14.82
CA GLU A 386 -10.48 -6.72 -13.48
C GLU A 386 -8.97 -6.44 -13.47
N ILE A 387 -8.31 -6.41 -14.63
CA ILE A 387 -6.89 -6.05 -14.73
C ILE A 387 -6.73 -4.56 -14.45
N ILE A 388 -6.04 -4.25 -13.36
CA ILE A 388 -5.65 -2.88 -13.03
C ILE A 388 -4.27 -2.62 -13.63
N THR A 389 -3.28 -3.39 -13.20
CA THR A 389 -1.94 -3.40 -13.79
C THR A 389 -1.87 -4.57 -14.77
N PRO A 390 -1.76 -4.30 -16.10
CA PRO A 390 -1.61 -5.39 -17.07
C PRO A 390 -0.33 -6.18 -16.80
N PRO A 391 -0.17 -7.39 -17.37
CA PRO A 391 1.10 -8.10 -17.34
C PRO A 391 2.23 -7.22 -17.85
N ILE A 392 3.10 -6.81 -16.93
CA ILE A 392 4.25 -5.98 -17.25
C ILE A 392 5.52 -6.75 -16.96
N ARG A 393 6.56 -6.39 -17.69
CA ARG A 393 7.93 -6.76 -17.42
C ARG A 393 8.70 -5.46 -17.27
N ILE A 394 9.43 -5.32 -16.17
CA ILE A 394 10.38 -4.22 -15.98
C ILE A 394 11.76 -4.80 -16.24
N GLU A 395 12.51 -4.18 -17.15
CA GLU A 395 13.87 -4.62 -17.46
C GLU A 395 14.81 -4.26 -16.30
N GLY A 396 15.42 -5.28 -15.69
CA GLY A 396 16.33 -5.12 -14.55
C GLY A 396 16.58 -6.41 -13.79
N GLU A 397 15.54 -7.26 -13.64
CA GLU A 397 15.67 -8.51 -12.89
C GLU A 397 16.77 -9.37 -13.53
N SER A 398 17.80 -9.65 -12.74
CA SER A 398 19.16 -10.06 -13.11
C SER A 398 19.31 -10.93 -14.37
N LYS A 399 20.44 -10.72 -15.08
CA LYS A 399 20.88 -11.35 -16.34
C LYS A 399 20.91 -12.89 -16.41
N ASN A 400 20.39 -13.63 -15.43
CA ASN A 400 20.30 -15.08 -15.47
C ASN A 400 18.99 -15.59 -14.84
N GLN A 401 18.22 -16.30 -15.69
CA GLN A 401 17.20 -17.32 -15.36
C GLN A 401 15.76 -16.83 -15.09
N ASN A 402 14.92 -17.02 -16.13
CA ASN A 402 13.46 -16.89 -16.22
C ASN A 402 12.90 -15.46 -16.27
N VAL A 403 12.35 -15.09 -17.43
CA VAL A 403 11.60 -13.84 -17.63
C VAL A 403 10.21 -13.98 -17.02
N PHE A 404 9.93 -13.20 -15.98
CA PHE A 404 8.60 -13.13 -15.36
C PHE A 404 7.90 -11.81 -15.70
N TYR A 405 6.58 -11.90 -15.75
CA TYR A 405 5.67 -10.77 -15.81
C TYR A 405 4.93 -10.69 -14.48
N SER A 406 4.57 -9.48 -14.07
CA SER A 406 3.72 -9.26 -12.90
C SER A 406 2.47 -8.52 -13.34
N SER A 407 1.31 -8.91 -12.82
CA SER A 407 0.02 -8.27 -13.08
C SER A 407 -0.69 -8.06 -11.75
N PHE A 408 -1.56 -7.06 -11.68
CA PHE A 408 -2.37 -6.80 -10.51
C PHE A 408 -3.85 -6.74 -10.90
N ILE A 409 -4.66 -7.58 -10.27
CA ILE A 409 -6.10 -7.67 -10.54
C ILE A 409 -6.90 -7.34 -9.29
N ALA A 410 -8.14 -6.88 -9.46
CA ALA A 410 -9.13 -6.79 -8.39
C ALA A 410 -10.51 -7.20 -8.89
N THR A 411 -11.09 -8.23 -8.29
CA THR A 411 -12.41 -8.73 -8.68
C THR A 411 -13.53 -7.82 -8.17
N LYS A 412 -14.70 -7.92 -8.80
CA LYS A 412 -15.94 -7.31 -8.32
C LYS A 412 -17.04 -8.35 -8.38
N SER A 413 -17.30 -9.00 -7.24
CA SER A 413 -18.18 -10.16 -7.14
C SER A 413 -19.18 -10.01 -6.00
N ASN A 414 -20.15 -10.92 -5.90
CA ASN A 414 -21.14 -10.89 -4.81
C ASN A 414 -20.58 -11.49 -3.51
N ASP A 415 -19.66 -12.45 -3.60
CA ASP A 415 -19.18 -13.25 -2.49
C ASP A 415 -17.82 -13.89 -2.81
N VAL A 416 -17.20 -14.51 -1.80
CA VAL A 416 -15.89 -15.16 -1.88
C VAL A 416 -15.85 -16.26 -2.96
N GLN A 417 -16.89 -17.08 -3.09
CA GLN A 417 -16.91 -18.20 -4.05
C GLN A 417 -17.01 -17.68 -5.49
N SER A 418 -17.85 -16.67 -5.71
CA SER A 418 -17.97 -15.96 -6.98
C SER A 418 -16.62 -15.32 -7.39
N SER A 419 -15.89 -14.72 -6.45
CA SER A 419 -14.54 -14.19 -6.71
C SER A 419 -13.56 -15.27 -7.11
N LYS A 420 -13.48 -16.37 -6.35
CA LYS A 420 -12.58 -17.50 -6.64
C LYS A 420 -12.87 -18.12 -8.00
N TYR A 421 -14.16 -18.28 -8.34
CA TYR A 421 -14.57 -18.75 -9.66
C TYR A 421 -14.13 -17.78 -10.75
N ARG A 422 -14.30 -16.47 -10.55
CA ARG A 422 -13.84 -15.45 -11.51
C ARG A 422 -12.33 -15.47 -11.70
N ILE A 423 -11.55 -15.60 -10.63
CA ILE A 423 -10.08 -15.73 -10.72
C ILE A 423 -9.70 -16.97 -11.53
N SER A 424 -10.37 -18.11 -11.32
CA SER A 424 -10.15 -19.31 -12.14
C SER A 424 -10.39 -19.05 -13.64
N GLN A 425 -11.45 -18.30 -13.98
CA GLN A 425 -11.69 -17.88 -15.38
C GLN A 425 -10.61 -16.96 -15.91
N ILE A 426 -10.15 -15.99 -15.11
CA ILE A 426 -9.06 -15.07 -15.46
C ILE A 426 -7.79 -15.87 -15.77
N ASN A 427 -7.48 -16.89 -14.96
CA ASN A 427 -6.32 -17.77 -15.16
C ASN A 427 -6.41 -18.54 -16.49
N GLN A 428 -7.60 -19.00 -16.86
CA GLN A 428 -7.84 -19.63 -18.17
C GLN A 428 -7.67 -18.64 -19.32
N ILE A 429 -8.10 -17.39 -19.16
CA ILE A 429 -7.91 -16.35 -20.17
C ILE A 429 -6.42 -16.04 -20.34
N PHE A 430 -5.66 -15.83 -19.25
CA PHE A 430 -4.20 -15.68 -19.32
C PHE A 430 -3.54 -16.80 -20.11
N SER A 431 -3.93 -18.05 -19.81
CA SER A 431 -3.39 -19.24 -20.50
C SER A 431 -3.66 -19.21 -22.00
N LYS A 432 -4.86 -18.78 -22.44
CA LYS A 432 -5.20 -18.63 -23.86
C LYS A 432 -4.35 -17.57 -24.58
N PHE A 433 -3.84 -16.59 -23.85
CA PHE A 433 -2.93 -15.55 -24.36
C PHE A 433 -1.45 -15.92 -24.20
N GLY A 434 -1.12 -17.15 -23.80
CA GLY A 434 0.27 -17.62 -23.66
C GLY A 434 0.92 -17.29 -22.32
N PHE A 435 0.16 -16.79 -21.33
CA PHE A 435 0.66 -16.56 -19.99
C PHE A 435 0.33 -17.72 -19.05
N ARG A 436 1.36 -18.23 -18.37
CA ARG A 436 1.24 -19.24 -17.31
C ARG A 436 1.50 -18.63 -15.94
N ILE A 437 0.64 -18.93 -14.98
CA ILE A 437 0.81 -18.45 -13.60
C ILE A 437 1.90 -19.24 -12.89
N ILE A 438 2.75 -18.51 -12.18
CA ILE A 438 3.82 -19.03 -11.34
C ILE A 438 3.37 -18.84 -9.89
N LYS A 439 3.35 -19.94 -9.14
CA LYS A 439 3.03 -19.95 -7.71
C LYS A 439 4.29 -19.89 -6.88
#